data_AF-A0A399G100-F1
#
_entry.id   AF-A0A399G100-F1
#
_cell.length_a   1.000
_cell.length_b   1.000
_cell.length_c   1.000
_cell.angle_alpha   90.00
_cell.angle_beta   90.00
_cell.angle_gamma   90.00
#
_symmetry.space_group_name_H-M   'P 1'
#
loop_
_entity.id
_entity.type
_entity.pdbx_description
1 polymer ?
#
loop_
_entity_poly.entity_id
_entity_poly.type
_entity_poly.pdbx_seq_one_letter_code
_entity_poly.pdbx_strand_id
1 'polypeptide(L)'
;MTAIILESFKEKTQRLYEEAVKLAKEILNQGMLRKPIDGRKISELIGRMVDRLMIEDRELINLTNRFSPKNYLWCHLTNVAILSVRVGLELGYNKSGLVRLGVGAFLHDIGMARVLPLIEKRENLTKEEYEEVKKHPVYGAEILDKSYQIELVVIHIAHQQHERMNGSGYPRGIKNGDINEYARIVGLVDAYEAMTHPRLYREKVPHSQAMKEIIERGESLFEQDIIKALVRCLDLYPVGSWVQLNTGEIGRVVGIDKNFPLRPTITVMFDANYVPLKKMFKKLKRIELIKREQLYVKRLVDESELRGKVTSGADGI
;
A
#
# COMPACT_ATOMS: atom_id res chain seq x y z
N MET A 1 3.30 33.63 -5.16
CA MET A 1 3.82 33.20 -3.84
C MET A 1 3.32 31.81 -3.46
N THR A 2 2.02 31.51 -3.58
CA THR A 2 1.42 30.21 -3.23
C THR A 2 1.94 29.01 -4.04
N ALA A 3 2.12 29.16 -5.36
CA ALA A 3 2.63 28.08 -6.21
C ALA A 3 4.09 27.67 -5.86
N ILE A 4 4.96 28.64 -5.63
CA ILE A 4 6.37 28.43 -5.26
C ILE A 4 6.48 27.72 -3.89
N ILE A 5 5.62 28.09 -2.93
CA ILE A 5 5.58 27.44 -1.61
C ILE A 5 5.10 25.98 -1.73
N LEU A 6 4.07 25.72 -2.54
CA LEU A 6 3.57 24.36 -2.80
C LEU A 6 4.59 23.48 -3.52
N GLU A 7 5.32 24.04 -4.48
CA GLU A 7 6.39 23.36 -5.21
C GLU A 7 7.55 23.01 -4.27
N SER A 8 8.00 23.97 -3.45
CA SER A 8 8.99 23.72 -2.40
C SER A 8 8.55 22.67 -1.37
N PHE A 9 7.26 22.64 -1.03
CA PHE A 9 6.71 21.65 -0.10
C PHE A 9 6.75 20.23 -0.68
N LYS A 10 6.36 20.06 -1.95
CA LYS A 10 6.44 18.77 -2.66
C LYS A 10 7.88 18.30 -2.83
N GLU A 11 8.79 19.20 -3.16
CA GLU A 11 10.22 18.87 -3.25
C GLU A 11 10.78 18.35 -1.92
N LYS A 12 10.37 18.95 -0.79
CA LYS A 12 10.78 18.47 0.53
C LYS A 12 10.22 17.07 0.82
N THR A 13 8.95 16.78 0.48
CA THR A 13 8.40 15.42 0.60
C THR A 13 9.18 14.43 -0.24
N GLN A 14 9.46 14.81 -1.49
CA GLN A 14 10.21 13.99 -2.44
C GLN A 14 11.58 13.61 -1.88
N ARG A 15 12.34 14.59 -1.37
CA ARG A 15 13.66 14.36 -0.78
C ARG A 15 13.58 13.46 0.45
N LEU A 16 12.56 13.62 1.29
CA LEU A 16 12.37 12.76 2.47
C LEU A 16 12.11 11.30 2.07
N TYR A 17 11.30 11.07 1.04
CA TYR A 17 11.05 9.73 0.51
C TYR A 17 12.33 9.12 -0.09
N GLU A 18 13.08 9.89 -0.88
CA GLU A 18 14.35 9.43 -1.47
C GLU A 18 15.41 9.12 -0.40
N GLU A 19 15.47 9.94 0.65
CA GLU A 19 16.32 9.69 1.81
C GLU A 19 15.97 8.36 2.48
N ALA A 20 14.67 8.07 2.63
CA ALA A 20 14.21 6.81 3.20
C ALA A 20 14.54 5.60 2.32
N VAL A 21 14.29 5.68 1.01
CA VAL A 21 14.66 4.60 0.09
C VAL A 21 16.18 4.35 0.12
N LYS A 22 16.99 5.41 0.21
CA LYS A 22 18.45 5.28 0.35
C LYS A 22 18.83 4.61 1.67
N LEU A 23 18.21 5.01 2.78
CA LEU A 23 18.48 4.40 4.08
C LEU A 23 18.05 2.92 4.12
N ALA A 24 16.91 2.57 3.52
CA ALA A 24 16.44 1.19 3.40
C ALA A 24 17.47 0.31 2.67
N LYS A 25 18.06 0.83 1.58
CA LYS A 25 19.17 0.17 0.87
C LYS A 25 20.39 -0.04 1.76
N GLU A 26 20.81 0.99 2.48
CA GLU A 26 21.97 0.93 3.39
C GLU A 26 21.77 -0.13 4.48
N ILE A 27 20.57 -0.17 5.07
CA ILE A 27 20.22 -1.12 6.13
C ILE A 27 20.18 -2.56 5.61
N LEU A 28 19.59 -2.82 4.44
CA LEU A 28 19.61 -4.16 3.85
C LEU A 28 21.03 -4.63 3.57
N ASN A 29 21.89 -3.75 3.05
CA ASN A 29 23.31 -4.07 2.87
C ASN A 29 24.02 -4.36 4.21
N GLN A 30 23.69 -3.63 5.29
CA GLN A 30 24.20 -3.94 6.63
C GLN A 30 23.74 -5.33 7.10
N GLY A 31 22.45 -5.65 6.89
CA GLY A 31 21.90 -6.97 7.19
C GLY A 31 22.61 -8.10 6.44
N MET A 32 22.91 -7.90 5.14
CA MET A 32 23.66 -8.86 4.32
C MET A 32 25.07 -9.08 4.88
N LEU A 33 25.73 -7.99 5.26
CA LEU A 33 27.08 -8.01 5.84
C LEU A 33 27.08 -8.40 7.34
N ARG A 34 25.92 -8.75 7.91
CA ARG A 34 25.73 -9.06 9.34
C ARG A 34 26.26 -7.97 10.28
N LYS A 35 26.17 -6.71 9.85
CA LYS A 35 26.52 -5.55 10.66
C LYS A 35 25.32 -5.13 11.49
N PRO A 36 25.52 -4.70 12.75
CA PRO A 36 24.44 -4.19 13.58
C PRO A 36 23.85 -2.90 12.99
N ILE A 37 22.54 -2.74 13.15
CA ILE A 37 21.78 -1.57 12.70
C ILE A 37 21.69 -0.56 13.85
N ASP A 38 21.67 0.73 13.54
CA ASP A 38 21.45 1.80 14.51
C ASP A 38 20.03 2.37 14.35
N GLY A 39 19.16 2.07 15.31
CA GLY A 39 17.77 2.48 15.31
C GLY A 39 17.53 4.00 15.41
N ARG A 40 18.52 4.80 15.83
CA ARG A 40 18.36 6.25 16.00
C ARG A 40 18.09 6.97 14.69
N LYS A 41 18.91 6.70 13.67
CA LYS A 41 18.76 7.30 12.33
C LYS A 41 17.41 6.96 11.71
N ILE A 42 16.94 5.72 11.94
CA ILE A 42 15.66 5.23 11.44
C ILE A 42 14.53 5.95 12.16
N SER A 43 14.60 6.04 13.48
CA SER A 43 13.59 6.72 14.30
C SER A 43 13.47 8.21 13.96
N GLU A 44 14.59 8.90 13.71
CA GLU A 44 14.61 10.30 13.27
C GLU A 44 13.96 10.50 11.89
N LEU A 45 14.30 9.64 10.93
CA LEU A 45 13.71 9.66 9.59
C LEU A 45 12.19 9.37 9.65
N ILE A 46 11.79 8.30 10.34
CA ILE A 46 10.39 7.93 10.53
C ILE A 46 9.66 9.04 11.27
N GLY A 47 10.25 9.66 12.29
CA GLY A 47 9.67 10.80 13.00
C GLY A 47 9.31 11.95 12.06
N ARG A 48 10.20 12.29 11.11
CA ARG A 48 9.89 13.30 10.07
C ARG A 48 8.75 12.85 9.15
N MET A 49 8.68 11.56 8.79
CA MET A 49 7.55 11.04 7.99
C MET A 49 6.22 11.10 8.75
N VAL A 50 6.22 10.74 10.04
CA VAL A 50 5.04 10.87 10.92
C VAL A 50 4.59 12.32 10.96
N ASP A 51 5.50 13.29 11.12
CA ASP A 51 5.17 14.71 11.14
C ASP A 51 4.51 15.18 9.84
N ARG A 52 4.95 14.67 8.69
CA ARG A 52 4.32 14.94 7.38
C ARG A 52 2.91 14.35 7.29
N LEU A 53 2.73 13.11 7.73
CA LEU A 53 1.43 12.43 7.67
C LEU A 53 0.42 13.05 8.64
N MET A 54 0.86 13.55 9.80
CA MET A 54 0.01 14.25 10.77
C MET A 54 -0.55 15.58 10.25
N ILE A 55 0.13 16.24 9.30
CA ILE A 55 -0.36 17.44 8.61
C ILE A 55 -1.10 17.13 7.30
N GLU A 56 -1.55 15.88 7.13
CA GLU A 56 -2.25 15.37 5.95
C GLU A 56 -1.49 15.58 4.62
N ASP A 57 -0.15 15.47 4.63
CA ASP A 57 0.65 15.52 3.40
C ASP A 57 0.39 14.31 2.50
N ARG A 58 -0.62 14.44 1.63
CA ARG A 58 -1.00 13.41 0.65
C ARG A 58 0.10 13.10 -0.36
N GLU A 59 1.05 14.02 -0.58
CA GLU A 59 2.15 13.76 -1.51
C GLU A 59 2.97 12.55 -1.04
N LEU A 60 3.21 12.40 0.27
CA LEU A 60 4.01 11.29 0.78
C LEU A 60 3.34 9.92 0.51
N ILE A 61 2.01 9.86 0.57
CA ILE A 61 1.22 8.68 0.17
C ILE A 61 1.28 8.50 -1.34
N ASN A 62 1.17 9.57 -2.13
CA ASN A 62 1.26 9.47 -3.60
C ASN A 62 2.61 8.89 -4.06
N LEU A 63 3.69 9.18 -3.34
CA LEU A 63 5.02 8.65 -3.65
C LEU A 63 5.11 7.13 -3.52
N THR A 64 4.25 6.49 -2.71
CA THR A 64 4.25 5.02 -2.59
C THR A 64 3.75 4.33 -3.85
N ASN A 65 3.08 5.06 -4.74
CA ASN A 65 2.64 4.57 -6.05
C ASN A 65 3.74 4.70 -7.12
N ARG A 66 4.95 5.15 -6.76
CA ARG A 66 6.08 5.19 -7.70
C ARG A 66 6.76 3.83 -7.73
N PHE A 67 6.92 3.32 -8.94
CA PHE A 67 7.40 1.96 -9.17
C PHE A 67 8.79 1.95 -9.78
N SER A 68 9.68 1.11 -9.25
CA SER A 68 10.95 0.77 -9.88
C SER A 68 11.27 -0.70 -9.65
N PRO A 69 11.20 -1.55 -10.69
CA PRO A 69 11.55 -2.97 -10.57
C PRO A 69 12.98 -3.20 -10.08
N LYS A 70 13.90 -2.25 -10.34
CA LYS A 70 15.31 -2.34 -9.91
C LYS A 70 15.52 -2.10 -8.41
N ASN A 71 14.61 -1.37 -7.77
CA ASN A 71 14.73 -0.96 -6.37
C ASN A 71 13.55 -1.49 -5.53
N TYR A 72 12.90 -2.56 -6.00
CA TYR A 72 11.65 -3.11 -5.44
C TYR A 72 11.70 -3.17 -3.92
N LEU A 73 12.70 -3.85 -3.34
CA LEU A 73 12.73 -4.13 -1.91
C LEU A 73 12.90 -2.85 -1.08
N TRP A 74 13.68 -1.88 -1.55
CA TRP A 74 13.94 -0.64 -0.80
C TRP A 74 12.72 0.30 -0.83
N CYS A 75 12.06 0.38 -1.98
CA CYS A 75 10.79 1.08 -2.11
C CYS A 75 9.72 0.40 -1.27
N HIS A 76 9.64 -0.92 -1.31
CA HIS A 76 8.69 -1.72 -0.54
C HIS A 76 8.79 -1.45 0.97
N LEU A 77 9.99 -1.53 1.56
CA LEU A 77 10.20 -1.21 2.98
C LEU A 77 9.73 0.22 3.33
N THR A 78 10.02 1.17 2.45
CA THR A 78 9.62 2.58 2.63
C THR A 78 8.10 2.76 2.52
N ASN A 79 7.48 2.11 1.54
CA ASN A 79 6.05 2.18 1.27
C ASN A 79 5.24 1.55 2.40
N VAL A 80 5.63 0.36 2.85
CA VAL A 80 4.99 -0.32 3.98
C VAL A 80 5.09 0.53 5.25
N ALA A 81 6.21 1.21 5.49
CA ALA A 81 6.34 2.14 6.61
C ALA A 81 5.36 3.33 6.51
N ILE A 82 5.32 4.02 5.37
CA ILE A 82 4.44 5.18 5.15
C ILE A 82 2.97 4.77 5.30
N LEU A 83 2.56 3.68 4.64
CA LEU A 83 1.19 3.19 4.66
C LEU A 83 0.79 2.68 6.06
N SER A 84 1.68 1.99 6.77
CA SER A 84 1.44 1.53 8.14
C SER A 84 1.24 2.71 9.09
N VAL A 85 2.07 3.75 9.00
CA VAL A 85 1.88 4.97 9.80
C VAL A 85 0.56 5.64 9.46
N ARG A 86 0.17 5.70 8.18
CA ARG A 86 -1.11 6.29 7.78
C ARG A 86 -2.31 5.50 8.33
N VAL A 87 -2.24 4.17 8.35
CA VAL A 87 -3.22 3.29 8.99
C VAL A 87 -3.23 3.48 10.50
N GLY A 88 -2.06 3.57 11.14
CA GLY A 88 -1.96 3.87 12.58
C GLY A 88 -2.59 5.22 12.94
N LEU A 89 -2.41 6.25 12.12
CA LEU A 89 -3.07 7.54 12.31
C LEU A 89 -4.59 7.40 12.27
N GLU A 90 -5.11 6.61 11.33
CA GLU A 90 -6.54 6.32 11.21
C GLU A 90 -7.09 5.53 12.41
N LEU A 91 -6.27 4.69 13.04
CA LEU A 91 -6.58 3.93 14.24
C LEU A 91 -6.39 4.75 15.54
N GLY A 92 -5.95 6.00 15.45
CA GLY A 92 -5.83 6.91 16.59
C GLY A 92 -4.55 6.77 17.42
N TYR A 93 -3.49 6.14 16.89
CA TYR A 93 -2.20 6.07 17.59
C TYR A 93 -1.58 7.47 17.73
N ASN A 94 -0.98 7.73 18.89
CA ASN A 94 -0.23 8.96 19.14
C ASN A 94 1.13 8.97 18.41
N LYS A 95 1.79 10.13 18.34
CA LYS A 95 3.08 10.29 17.63
C LYS A 95 4.14 9.26 18.05
N SER A 96 4.26 8.95 19.33
CA SER A 96 5.24 7.94 19.80
C SER A 96 4.91 6.55 19.29
N GLY A 97 3.64 6.13 19.37
CA GLY A 97 3.18 4.84 18.84
C GLY A 97 3.35 4.75 17.31
N LEU A 98 3.09 5.84 16.59
CA LEU A 98 3.29 5.92 15.14
C LEU A 98 4.76 5.79 14.75
N VAL A 99 5.68 6.39 15.52
CA VAL A 99 7.12 6.22 15.27
C VAL A 99 7.52 4.76 15.49
N ARG A 100 7.08 4.11 16.56
CA ARG A 100 7.37 2.68 16.79
C ARG A 100 6.82 1.80 15.66
N LEU A 101 5.57 2.01 15.28
CA LEU A 101 4.94 1.30 14.16
C LEU A 101 5.71 1.52 12.86
N GLY A 102 6.09 2.77 12.56
CA GLY A 102 6.84 3.11 11.36
C GLY A 102 8.24 2.51 11.34
N VAL A 103 8.96 2.50 12.47
CA VAL A 103 10.29 1.85 12.57
C VAL A 103 10.16 0.34 12.37
N GLY A 104 9.18 -0.29 13.02
CA GLY A 104 8.85 -1.70 12.84
C GLY A 104 8.53 -2.06 11.40
N ALA A 105 7.64 -1.27 10.78
CA ALA A 105 7.25 -1.41 9.40
C ALA A 105 8.41 -1.16 8.42
N PHE A 106 9.37 -0.29 8.74
CA PHE A 106 10.52 -0.03 7.89
C PHE A 106 11.57 -1.15 7.94
N LEU A 107 11.60 -1.89 9.05
CA LEU A 107 12.56 -2.98 9.31
C LEU A 107 11.95 -4.38 9.17
N HIS A 108 10.67 -4.46 8.81
CA HIS A 108 9.85 -5.67 8.85
C HIS A 108 10.50 -6.84 8.09
N ASP A 109 11.02 -6.54 6.89
CA ASP A 109 11.61 -7.50 5.97
C ASP A 109 13.16 -7.50 5.99
N ILE A 110 13.80 -6.98 7.04
CA ILE A 110 15.27 -6.93 7.10
C ILE A 110 15.93 -8.31 7.00
N GLY A 111 15.22 -9.37 7.41
CA GLY A 111 15.70 -10.75 7.24
C GLY A 111 15.81 -11.21 5.79
N MET A 112 15.16 -10.53 4.84
CA MET A 112 15.31 -10.77 3.40
C MET A 112 16.76 -10.60 2.95
N ALA A 113 17.56 -9.81 3.68
CA ALA A 113 19.00 -9.68 3.45
C ALA A 113 19.74 -11.03 3.49
N ARG A 114 19.25 -12.05 4.21
CA ARG A 114 19.87 -13.38 4.25
C ARG A 114 19.49 -14.29 3.08
N VAL A 115 18.43 -13.96 2.37
CA VAL A 115 17.88 -14.76 1.26
C VAL A 115 17.80 -13.97 -0.05
N LEU A 116 18.38 -12.77 -0.09
CA LEU A 116 18.34 -11.87 -1.24
C LEU A 116 18.78 -12.55 -2.56
N PRO A 117 19.83 -13.40 -2.58
CA PRO A 117 20.21 -14.11 -3.80
C PRO A 117 19.14 -15.05 -4.35
N LEU A 118 18.21 -15.53 -3.52
CA LEU A 118 17.06 -16.33 -3.98
C LEU A 118 15.97 -15.43 -4.59
N ILE A 119 15.72 -14.27 -3.97
CA ILE A 119 14.67 -13.32 -4.40
C ILE A 119 15.03 -12.62 -5.72
N GLU A 120 16.31 -12.43 -6.00
CA GLU A 120 16.80 -11.79 -7.23
C GLU A 120 16.88 -12.76 -8.44
N LYS A 121 16.60 -14.05 -8.25
CA LYS A 121 16.68 -15.05 -9.33
C LYS A 121 15.66 -14.81 -10.43
N ARG A 122 16.10 -15.11 -11.66
CA ARG A 122 15.37 -15.45 -12.89
C ARG A 122 14.08 -16.25 -12.71
N GLU A 123 14.30 -17.41 -12.11
CA GLU A 123 13.36 -18.51 -12.16
C GLU A 123 12.38 -18.49 -10.97
N ASN A 124 11.33 -19.30 -11.09
CA ASN A 124 10.48 -19.60 -9.94
C ASN A 124 11.31 -20.34 -8.87
N LEU A 125 11.08 -19.97 -7.61
CA LEU A 125 11.69 -20.63 -6.47
C LEU A 125 11.32 -22.12 -6.44
N THR A 126 12.28 -22.99 -6.10
CA THR A 126 11.97 -24.36 -5.71
C THR A 126 11.20 -24.37 -4.38
N LYS A 127 10.62 -25.51 -4.03
CA LYS A 127 9.93 -25.67 -2.74
C LYS A 127 10.87 -25.40 -1.56
N GLU A 128 12.11 -25.88 -1.65
CA GLU A 128 13.15 -25.72 -0.63
C GLU A 128 13.57 -24.26 -0.51
N GLU A 129 13.75 -23.57 -1.63
CA GLU A 129 14.06 -22.14 -1.66
C GLU A 129 12.92 -21.30 -1.08
N TYR A 130 11.67 -21.66 -1.38
CA TYR A 130 10.50 -21.02 -0.81
C TYR A 130 10.43 -21.18 0.71
N GLU A 131 10.67 -22.39 1.23
CA GLU A 131 10.75 -22.62 2.68
C GLU A 131 11.92 -21.88 3.34
N GLU A 132 13.02 -21.68 2.62
CA GLU A 132 14.14 -20.85 3.10
C GLU A 132 13.76 -19.37 3.16
N VAL A 133 13.09 -18.84 2.14
CA VAL A 133 12.57 -17.47 2.14
C VAL A 133 11.58 -17.24 3.28
N LYS A 134 10.74 -18.23 3.62
CA LYS A 134 9.81 -18.15 4.77
C LYS A 134 10.49 -18.00 6.12
N LYS A 135 11.80 -18.21 6.23
CA LYS A 135 12.58 -17.98 7.46
C LYS A 135 13.01 -16.52 7.64
N HIS A 136 12.78 -15.64 6.66
CA HIS A 136 13.15 -14.23 6.79
C HIS A 136 12.61 -13.52 8.05
N PRO A 137 11.42 -13.83 8.62
CA PRO A 137 10.98 -13.20 9.86
C PRO A 137 11.90 -13.56 11.04
N VAL A 138 12.36 -14.81 11.09
CA VAL A 138 13.30 -15.31 12.09
C VAL A 138 14.66 -14.63 11.92
N TYR A 139 15.15 -14.57 10.68
CA TYR A 139 16.40 -13.88 10.36
C TYR A 139 16.35 -12.39 10.70
N GLY A 140 15.20 -11.75 10.46
CA GLY A 140 14.99 -10.35 10.79
C GLY A 140 15.07 -10.13 12.29
N ALA A 141 14.36 -10.93 13.07
CA ALA A 141 14.41 -10.87 14.52
C ALA A 141 15.83 -11.04 15.07
N GLU A 142 16.60 -12.02 14.57
CA GLU A 142 17.99 -12.24 14.98
C GLU A 142 18.94 -11.09 14.62
N ILE A 143 18.73 -10.42 13.48
CA ILE A 143 19.52 -9.25 13.07
C ILE A 143 19.22 -8.07 14.01
N LEU A 144 17.93 -7.86 14.30
CA LEU A 144 17.46 -6.76 15.13
C LEU A 144 17.82 -6.92 16.60
N ASP A 145 17.82 -8.14 17.12
CA ASP A 145 18.25 -8.46 18.50
C ASP A 145 19.73 -8.10 18.75
N LYS A 146 20.56 -8.18 17.71
CA LYS A 146 21.99 -7.81 17.77
C LYS A 146 22.26 -6.35 17.42
N SER A 147 21.22 -5.56 17.18
CA SER A 147 21.31 -4.17 16.74
C SER A 147 21.16 -3.19 17.91
N TYR A 148 21.55 -1.94 17.71
CA TYR A 148 21.54 -0.92 18.76
C TYR A 148 20.28 -0.06 18.67
N GLN A 149 19.73 0.32 19.82
CA GLN A 149 18.60 1.26 19.90
C GLN A 149 17.36 0.76 19.13
N ILE A 150 17.13 -0.56 19.15
CA ILE A 150 15.94 -1.21 18.59
C ILE A 150 15.06 -1.65 19.75
N GLU A 151 13.80 -1.18 19.77
CA GLU A 151 12.82 -1.60 20.78
C GLU A 151 12.36 -3.05 20.53
N LEU A 152 12.06 -3.79 21.60
CA LEU A 152 11.58 -5.18 21.51
C LEU A 152 10.34 -5.31 20.60
N VAL A 153 9.47 -4.30 20.59
CA VAL A 153 8.28 -4.30 19.71
C VAL A 153 8.65 -4.34 18.23
N VAL A 154 9.75 -3.70 17.82
CA VAL A 154 10.25 -3.72 16.43
C VAL A 154 10.71 -5.14 16.05
N ILE A 155 11.35 -5.84 16.98
CA ILE A 155 11.74 -7.25 16.81
C ILE A 155 10.50 -8.13 16.64
N HIS A 156 9.46 -7.92 17.46
CA HIS A 156 8.20 -8.65 17.33
C HIS A 156 7.50 -8.40 15.99
N ILE A 157 7.51 -7.17 15.48
CA ILE A 157 6.92 -6.84 14.18
C ILE A 157 7.59 -7.65 13.07
N ALA A 158 8.93 -7.58 12.97
CA ALA A 158 9.68 -8.34 11.96
C ALA A 158 9.44 -9.85 12.06
N HIS A 159 9.31 -10.37 13.28
CA HIS A 159 9.08 -11.80 13.51
C HIS A 159 7.64 -12.26 13.20
N GLN A 160 6.64 -11.38 13.34
CA GLN A 160 5.23 -11.77 13.39
C GLN A 160 4.37 -11.22 12.24
N GLN A 161 4.91 -10.39 11.36
CA GLN A 161 4.18 -9.80 10.23
C GLN A 161 3.48 -10.80 9.30
N HIS A 162 3.99 -12.04 9.23
CA HIS A 162 3.41 -13.10 8.42
C HIS A 162 2.46 -14.02 9.21
N GLU A 163 2.25 -13.75 10.49
CA GLU A 163 1.23 -14.39 11.31
C GLU A 163 -0.17 -13.92 10.87
N ARG A 164 -1.17 -14.78 11.04
CA ARG A 164 -2.56 -14.51 10.62
C ARG A 164 -3.50 -14.82 11.77
N MET A 165 -4.61 -14.10 11.87
CA MET A 165 -5.53 -14.22 13.02
C MET A 165 -6.01 -15.65 13.28
N ASN A 166 -6.23 -16.42 12.23
CA ASN A 166 -6.67 -17.81 12.28
C ASN A 166 -5.54 -18.82 12.60
N GLY A 167 -4.28 -18.37 12.70
CA GLY A 167 -3.11 -19.22 12.94
C GLY A 167 -2.51 -19.86 11.67
N SER A 168 -2.99 -19.52 10.47
CA SER A 168 -2.45 -20.06 9.21
C SER A 168 -1.13 -19.40 8.78
N GLY A 169 -0.65 -18.44 9.55
CA GLY A 169 0.57 -17.69 9.26
C GLY A 169 1.85 -18.42 9.71
N TYR A 170 2.97 -17.70 9.62
CA TYR A 170 4.29 -18.20 9.98
C TYR A 170 5.12 -17.06 10.61
N PRO A 171 6.21 -17.34 11.35
CA PRO A 171 6.88 -18.64 11.52
C PRO A 171 6.30 -19.55 12.61
N ARG A 172 5.46 -19.05 13.53
CA ARG A 172 4.98 -19.82 14.70
C ARG A 172 3.55 -20.32 14.55
N GLY A 173 2.75 -19.77 13.63
CA GLY A 173 1.35 -20.14 13.47
C GLY A 173 0.49 -19.71 14.68
N ILE A 174 0.86 -18.59 15.30
CA ILE A 174 0.14 -18.05 16.45
C ILE A 174 -1.15 -17.35 16.03
N LYS A 175 -2.11 -17.25 16.95
CA LYS A 175 -3.45 -16.68 16.70
C LYS A 175 -3.57 -15.26 17.21
N ASN A 176 -4.60 -14.55 16.78
CA ASN A 176 -4.79 -13.10 16.94
C ASN A 176 -4.27 -12.51 18.26
N GLY A 177 -4.70 -13.02 19.42
CA GLY A 177 -4.34 -12.48 20.74
C GLY A 177 -2.85 -12.54 21.09
N ASP A 178 -2.09 -13.40 20.41
CA ASP A 178 -0.65 -13.57 20.61
C ASP A 178 0.19 -12.76 19.60
N ILE A 179 -0.46 -12.17 18.60
CA ILE A 179 0.19 -11.35 17.57
C ILE A 179 0.23 -9.91 18.06
N ASN A 180 1.42 -9.32 18.06
CA ASN A 180 1.61 -7.92 18.40
C ASN A 180 0.74 -7.03 17.52
N GLU A 181 0.08 -6.02 18.11
CA GLU A 181 -0.83 -5.13 17.40
C GLU A 181 -0.19 -4.41 16.19
N TYR A 182 1.07 -3.98 16.31
CA TYR A 182 1.77 -3.37 15.19
C TYR A 182 2.10 -4.39 14.11
N ALA A 183 2.41 -5.65 14.47
CA ALA A 183 2.63 -6.72 13.50
C ALA A 183 1.36 -7.04 12.71
N ARG A 184 0.17 -6.97 13.34
CA ARG A 184 -1.12 -7.13 12.65
C ARG A 184 -1.37 -6.04 11.62
N ILE A 185 -1.02 -4.79 11.94
CA ILE A 185 -1.10 -3.66 11.00
C ILE A 185 -0.11 -3.86 9.84
N VAL A 186 1.16 -4.11 10.16
CA VAL A 186 2.22 -4.27 9.16
C VAL A 186 1.95 -5.45 8.24
N GLY A 187 1.49 -6.59 8.76
CA GLY A 187 1.17 -7.76 7.94
C GLY A 187 0.06 -7.52 6.92
N LEU A 188 -0.96 -6.73 7.26
CA LEU A 188 -2.00 -6.35 6.30
C LEU A 188 -1.45 -5.38 5.25
N VAL A 189 -0.69 -4.37 5.69
CA VAL A 189 -0.14 -3.34 4.79
C VAL A 189 0.90 -3.94 3.84
N ASP A 190 1.76 -4.84 4.32
CA ASP A 190 2.70 -5.61 3.51
C ASP A 190 1.95 -6.43 2.45
N ALA A 191 0.92 -7.20 2.83
CA ALA A 191 0.11 -7.96 1.88
C ALA A 191 -0.51 -7.06 0.79
N TYR A 192 -1.01 -5.89 1.18
CA TYR A 192 -1.54 -4.89 0.24
C TYR A 192 -0.47 -4.33 -0.71
N GLU A 193 0.65 -3.87 -0.15
CA GLU A 193 1.75 -3.27 -0.92
C GLU A 193 2.31 -4.31 -1.90
N ALA A 194 2.59 -5.52 -1.42
CA ALA A 194 3.06 -6.63 -2.23
C ALA A 194 2.15 -6.91 -3.44
N MET A 195 0.82 -6.87 -3.28
CA MET A 195 -0.15 -7.04 -4.38
C MET A 195 -0.10 -5.92 -5.42
N THR A 196 0.07 -4.69 -4.95
CA THR A 196 -0.06 -3.48 -5.80
C THR A 196 1.27 -3.00 -6.36
N HIS A 197 2.40 -3.46 -5.82
CA HIS A 197 3.73 -3.15 -6.31
C HIS A 197 4.19 -4.19 -7.35
N PRO A 198 4.63 -3.76 -8.55
CA PRO A 198 5.11 -4.66 -9.58
C PRO A 198 6.42 -5.32 -9.15
N ARG A 199 6.53 -6.62 -9.42
CA ARG A 199 7.75 -7.42 -9.19
C ARG A 199 8.32 -7.85 -10.54
N LEU A 200 9.59 -8.26 -10.58
CA LEU A 200 10.26 -8.72 -11.81
C LEU A 200 9.47 -9.80 -12.58
N TYR A 201 8.68 -10.62 -11.87
CA TYR A 201 7.92 -11.75 -12.43
C TYR A 201 6.40 -11.61 -12.31
N ARG A 202 5.90 -10.45 -11.83
CA ARG A 202 4.47 -10.26 -11.59
C ARG A 202 4.03 -8.85 -11.91
N GLU A 203 3.06 -8.72 -12.80
CA GLU A 203 2.37 -7.46 -13.05
C GLU A 203 1.61 -7.01 -11.80
N LYS A 204 1.51 -5.69 -11.59
CA LYS A 204 0.79 -5.13 -10.45
C LYS A 204 -0.71 -5.48 -10.52
N VAL A 205 -1.30 -5.81 -9.38
CA VAL A 205 -2.76 -5.86 -9.24
C VAL A 205 -3.27 -4.42 -9.08
N PRO A 206 -4.32 -4.00 -9.79
CA PRO A 206 -4.93 -2.69 -9.57
C PRO A 206 -5.36 -2.52 -8.10
N HIS A 207 -5.13 -1.34 -7.51
CA HIS A 207 -5.45 -1.08 -6.09
C HIS A 207 -6.88 -1.46 -5.71
N SER A 208 -7.85 -1.21 -6.59
CA SER A 208 -9.26 -1.58 -6.38
C SER A 208 -9.48 -3.09 -6.31
N GLN A 209 -8.74 -3.87 -7.09
CA GLN A 209 -8.79 -5.33 -7.06
C GLN A 209 -8.07 -5.89 -5.83
N ALA A 210 -6.89 -5.37 -5.49
CA ALA A 210 -6.17 -5.77 -4.28
C ALA A 210 -6.99 -5.51 -3.02
N MET A 211 -7.66 -4.36 -2.93
CA MET A 211 -8.56 -4.07 -1.81
C MET A 211 -9.78 -4.96 -1.80
N LYS A 212 -10.39 -5.23 -2.97
CA LYS A 212 -11.49 -6.19 -3.05
C LYS A 212 -11.07 -7.55 -2.52
N GLU A 213 -9.88 -8.04 -2.88
CA GLU A 213 -9.35 -9.31 -2.40
C GLU A 213 -9.14 -9.31 -0.88
N ILE A 214 -8.55 -8.24 -0.32
CA ILE A 214 -8.41 -8.06 1.13
C ILE A 214 -9.77 -8.05 1.84
N ILE A 215 -10.76 -7.37 1.28
CA ILE A 215 -12.09 -7.27 1.92
C ILE A 215 -12.82 -8.61 1.86
N GLU A 216 -12.80 -9.29 0.71
CA GLU A 216 -13.55 -10.53 0.50
C GLU A 216 -12.89 -11.73 1.18
N ARG A 217 -11.55 -11.76 1.27
CA ARG A 217 -10.79 -12.93 1.76
C ARG A 217 -10.05 -12.68 3.05
N GLY A 218 -9.90 -11.42 3.45
CA GLY A 218 -9.09 -11.03 4.60
C GLY A 218 -9.79 -11.13 5.95
N GLU A 219 -11.12 -11.31 6.01
CA GLU A 219 -11.85 -11.37 7.29
C GLU A 219 -11.38 -12.49 8.23
N SER A 220 -10.88 -13.61 7.67
CA SER A 220 -10.29 -14.70 8.44
C SER A 220 -8.80 -14.51 8.78
N LEU A 221 -8.15 -13.55 8.14
CA LEU A 221 -6.70 -13.36 8.14
C LEU A 221 -6.27 -12.12 8.94
N PHE A 222 -7.05 -11.04 8.87
CA PHE A 222 -6.74 -9.71 9.39
C PHE A 222 -7.93 -9.09 10.10
N GLU A 223 -7.65 -8.22 11.06
CA GLU A 223 -8.70 -7.64 11.90
C GLU A 223 -9.55 -6.66 11.09
N GLN A 224 -10.87 -6.75 11.27
CA GLN A 224 -11.81 -5.97 10.48
C GLN A 224 -11.58 -4.45 10.63
N ASP A 225 -11.18 -3.99 11.83
CA ASP A 225 -10.93 -2.58 12.07
C ASP A 225 -9.65 -2.07 11.39
N ILE A 226 -8.62 -2.92 11.27
CA ILE A 226 -7.41 -2.61 10.51
C ILE A 226 -7.73 -2.58 9.00
N ILE A 227 -8.53 -3.54 8.51
CA ILE A 227 -9.01 -3.53 7.11
C ILE A 227 -9.77 -2.23 6.83
N LYS A 228 -10.75 -1.87 7.66
CA LYS A 228 -11.52 -0.64 7.50
C LYS A 228 -10.61 0.59 7.51
N ALA A 229 -9.63 0.65 8.41
CA ALA A 229 -8.65 1.74 8.45
C ALA A 229 -7.85 1.83 7.15
N LEU A 230 -7.29 0.72 6.65
CA LEU A 230 -6.58 0.67 5.38
C LEU A 230 -7.44 1.18 4.21
N VAL A 231 -8.70 0.76 4.13
CA VAL A 231 -9.63 1.20 3.08
C VAL A 231 -9.84 2.72 3.15
N ARG A 232 -9.97 3.30 4.34
CA ARG A 232 -10.13 4.76 4.53
C ARG A 232 -8.87 5.55 4.18
N CYS A 233 -7.69 4.94 4.29
CA CYS A 233 -6.42 5.61 4.00
C CYS A 233 -6.11 5.75 2.51
N LEU A 234 -6.60 4.85 1.65
CA LEU A 234 -6.09 4.68 0.29
C LEU A 234 -6.90 5.36 -0.82
N ASP A 235 -7.94 6.15 -0.50
CA ASP A 235 -8.78 6.87 -1.46
C ASP A 235 -9.00 6.07 -2.78
N LEU A 236 -9.58 4.87 -2.68
CA LEU A 236 -9.59 3.85 -3.76
C LEU A 236 -10.08 4.32 -5.13
N TYR A 237 -10.90 5.36 -5.11
CA TYR A 237 -11.46 5.99 -6.29
C TYR A 237 -11.26 7.50 -6.17
N PRO A 238 -10.03 8.03 -6.37
CA PRO A 238 -9.76 9.45 -6.18
C PRO A 238 -10.72 10.28 -7.02
N VAL A 239 -11.14 11.43 -6.50
CA VAL A 239 -12.00 12.36 -7.25
C VAL A 239 -11.29 12.71 -8.57
N GLY A 240 -12.01 12.55 -9.67
CA GLY A 240 -11.51 12.73 -11.03
C GLY A 240 -11.08 11.45 -11.75
N SER A 241 -10.93 10.31 -11.05
CA SER A 241 -10.64 9.01 -11.67
C SER A 241 -11.81 8.50 -12.51
N TRP A 242 -11.49 7.67 -13.51
CA TRP A 242 -12.48 7.02 -14.36
C TRP A 242 -12.75 5.60 -13.87
N VAL A 243 -14.02 5.23 -13.83
CA VAL A 243 -14.49 3.93 -13.33
C VAL A 243 -15.55 3.36 -14.25
N GLN A 244 -15.52 2.04 -14.42
CA GLN A 244 -16.58 1.28 -15.09
C GLN A 244 -17.48 0.64 -14.03
N LEU A 245 -18.79 0.80 -14.17
CA LEU A 245 -19.79 0.14 -13.32
C LEU A 245 -19.99 -1.32 -13.74
N ASN A 246 -20.61 -2.12 -12.87
CA ASN A 246 -21.02 -3.49 -13.20
C ASN A 246 -22.02 -3.57 -14.37
N THR A 247 -22.73 -2.48 -14.67
CA THR A 247 -23.59 -2.33 -15.86
C THR A 247 -22.81 -2.16 -17.17
N GLY A 248 -21.50 -1.92 -17.10
CA GLY A 248 -20.64 -1.59 -18.25
C GLY A 248 -20.52 -0.08 -18.50
N GLU A 249 -21.44 0.74 -17.98
CA GLU A 249 -21.39 2.21 -18.06
C GLU A 249 -20.08 2.76 -17.46
N ILE A 250 -19.57 3.84 -18.05
CA ILE A 250 -18.32 4.47 -17.60
C ILE A 250 -18.59 5.89 -17.12
N GLY A 251 -18.02 6.23 -15.98
CA GLY A 251 -18.16 7.55 -15.38
C GLY A 251 -16.91 8.04 -14.68
N ARG A 252 -16.97 9.32 -14.32
CA ARG A 252 -15.92 10.01 -13.57
C ARG A 252 -16.33 10.14 -12.12
N VAL A 253 -15.43 9.84 -11.20
CA VAL A 253 -15.67 10.00 -9.76
C VAL A 253 -15.71 11.48 -9.42
N VAL A 254 -16.79 11.92 -8.78
CA VAL A 254 -17.02 13.32 -8.41
C VAL A 254 -17.17 13.54 -6.90
N GLY A 255 -17.16 12.47 -6.11
CA GLY A 255 -17.20 12.56 -4.65
C GLY A 255 -16.95 11.21 -4.00
N ILE A 256 -16.41 11.23 -2.79
CA ILE A 256 -16.12 10.06 -1.97
C ILE A 256 -16.67 10.34 -0.58
N ASP A 257 -17.39 9.37 -0.01
CA ASP A 257 -17.75 9.39 1.40
C ASP A 257 -16.68 8.62 2.18
N LYS A 258 -16.10 9.22 3.24
CA LYS A 258 -15.03 8.60 4.04
C LYS A 258 -15.49 7.32 4.75
N ASN A 259 -16.79 7.18 5.04
CA ASN A 259 -17.35 5.98 5.66
C ASN A 259 -17.65 4.88 4.62
N PHE A 260 -17.84 5.26 3.36
CA PHE A 260 -18.15 4.34 2.26
C PHE A 260 -17.22 4.55 1.06
N PRO A 261 -15.89 4.38 1.23
CA PRO A 261 -14.88 4.64 0.19
C PRO A 261 -15.04 3.76 -1.05
N LEU A 262 -15.72 2.60 -0.93
CA LEU A 262 -16.03 1.70 -2.05
C LEU A 262 -17.28 2.10 -2.86
N ARG A 263 -18.03 3.10 -2.39
CA ARG A 263 -19.29 3.55 -2.98
C ARG A 263 -19.20 5.03 -3.39
N PRO A 264 -18.27 5.40 -4.29
CA PRO A 264 -18.11 6.79 -4.72
C PRO A 264 -19.37 7.34 -5.41
N THR A 265 -19.47 8.65 -5.45
CA THR A 265 -20.42 9.34 -6.33
C THR A 265 -19.80 9.52 -7.71
N ILE A 266 -20.50 9.08 -8.74
CA ILE A 266 -20.00 9.02 -10.11
C ILE A 266 -20.90 9.85 -11.02
N THR A 267 -20.32 10.58 -11.96
CA THR A 267 -21.05 11.14 -13.09
C THR A 267 -20.81 10.23 -14.30
N VAL A 268 -21.84 9.55 -14.77
CA VAL A 268 -21.76 8.66 -15.93
C VAL A 268 -21.61 9.52 -17.19
N MET A 269 -20.61 9.21 -18.00
CA MET A 269 -20.27 9.97 -19.22
C MET A 269 -20.40 9.13 -20.48
N PHE A 270 -20.28 7.81 -20.38
CA PHE A 270 -20.41 6.89 -21.49
C PHE A 270 -21.30 5.70 -21.11
N ASP A 271 -21.99 5.13 -22.10
CA ASP A 271 -22.66 3.84 -21.94
C ASP A 271 -21.67 2.67 -21.97
N ALA A 272 -22.18 1.43 -21.98
CA ALA A 272 -21.36 0.22 -22.04
C ALA A 272 -20.58 0.06 -23.36
N ASN A 273 -20.97 0.79 -24.41
CA ASN A 273 -20.35 0.77 -25.74
C ASN A 273 -19.43 1.97 -25.98
N TYR A 274 -19.04 2.71 -24.93
CA TYR A 274 -18.18 3.90 -25.00
C TYR A 274 -18.81 5.06 -25.77
N VAL A 275 -20.14 5.08 -25.95
CA VAL A 275 -20.85 6.17 -26.61
C VAL A 275 -21.03 7.33 -25.64
N PRO A 276 -20.61 8.57 -25.97
CA PRO A 276 -20.75 9.71 -25.05
C PRO A 276 -22.22 10.09 -24.79
N LEU A 277 -22.64 10.01 -23.53
CA LEU A 277 -24.02 10.32 -23.11
C LEU A 277 -24.35 11.82 -23.20
N LYS A 278 -23.35 12.72 -23.25
CA LYS A 278 -23.57 14.16 -23.49
C LYS A 278 -24.24 14.45 -24.83
N LYS A 279 -24.07 13.60 -25.84
CA LYS A 279 -24.74 13.76 -27.14
C LYS A 279 -26.22 13.36 -27.08
N MET A 280 -26.59 12.51 -26.12
CA MET A 280 -27.93 11.93 -26.01
C MET A 280 -28.81 12.62 -24.94
N PHE A 281 -28.22 13.25 -23.92
CA PHE A 281 -28.94 13.85 -22.80
C PHE A 281 -28.46 15.26 -22.47
N LYS A 282 -29.40 16.18 -22.17
CA LYS A 282 -29.09 17.57 -21.73
C LYS A 282 -28.33 17.65 -20.39
N LYS A 283 -28.41 16.62 -19.55
CA LYS A 283 -27.73 16.56 -18.25
C LYS A 283 -27.16 15.16 -18.02
N LEU A 284 -25.90 15.10 -17.60
CA LEU A 284 -25.25 13.84 -17.26
C LEU A 284 -25.83 13.25 -15.97
N LYS A 285 -25.95 11.92 -15.93
CA LYS A 285 -26.49 11.16 -14.80
C LYS A 285 -25.46 11.10 -13.68
N ARG A 286 -25.75 11.73 -12.54
CA ARG A 286 -24.99 11.59 -11.31
C ARG A 286 -25.58 10.45 -10.48
N ILE A 287 -24.75 9.51 -10.07
CA ILE A 287 -25.13 8.32 -9.29
C ILE A 287 -24.33 8.33 -8.00
N GLU A 288 -25.02 8.38 -6.87
CA GLU A 288 -24.44 8.10 -5.56
C GLU A 288 -24.54 6.59 -5.31
N LEU A 289 -23.42 5.86 -5.41
CA LEU A 289 -23.45 4.39 -5.29
C LEU A 289 -23.91 3.91 -3.91
N ILE A 290 -23.79 4.74 -2.87
CA ILE A 290 -24.31 4.45 -1.53
C ILE A 290 -25.84 4.29 -1.52
N LYS A 291 -26.56 4.96 -2.42
CA LYS A 291 -28.04 4.88 -2.54
C LYS A 291 -28.51 3.78 -3.50
N ARG A 292 -27.58 2.99 -4.05
CA ARG A 292 -27.83 2.03 -5.15
C ARG A 292 -27.05 0.75 -4.89
N GLU A 293 -27.61 -0.12 -4.05
CA GLU A 293 -26.94 -1.34 -3.59
C GLU A 293 -26.46 -2.25 -4.72
N GLN A 294 -27.26 -2.38 -5.79
CA GLN A 294 -26.96 -3.22 -6.96
C GLN A 294 -25.86 -2.65 -7.89
N LEU A 295 -25.49 -1.39 -7.73
CA LEU A 295 -24.44 -0.76 -8.53
C LEU A 295 -23.13 -0.72 -7.76
N TYR A 296 -22.06 -1.18 -8.40
CA TYR A 296 -20.71 -1.12 -7.86
C TYR A 296 -19.69 -0.85 -8.96
N VAL A 297 -18.54 -0.30 -8.55
CA VAL A 297 -17.41 -0.13 -9.47
C VAL A 297 -16.84 -1.51 -9.81
N LYS A 298 -16.92 -1.88 -11.08
CA LYS A 298 -16.34 -3.12 -11.60
C LYS A 298 -14.83 -3.01 -11.75
N ARG A 299 -14.33 -1.88 -12.27
CA ARG A 299 -12.89 -1.60 -12.43
C ARG A 299 -12.60 -0.11 -12.61
N LEU A 300 -11.34 0.27 -12.43
CA LEU A 300 -10.80 1.55 -12.90
C LEU A 300 -10.62 1.49 -14.43
N VAL A 301 -10.72 2.65 -15.08
CA VAL A 301 -10.53 2.83 -16.52
C VAL A 301 -9.39 3.82 -16.72
N ASP A 302 -8.45 3.50 -17.59
CA ASP A 302 -7.39 4.44 -17.97
C ASP A 302 -7.94 5.48 -18.96
N GLU A 303 -7.53 6.73 -18.85
CA GLU A 303 -7.97 7.78 -19.78
C GLU A 303 -7.53 7.48 -21.22
N SER A 304 -6.40 6.80 -21.42
CA SER A 304 -5.93 6.36 -22.74
C SER A 304 -6.87 5.35 -23.41
N GLU A 305 -7.48 4.45 -22.62
CA GLU A 305 -8.49 3.48 -23.09
C GLU A 305 -9.72 4.20 -23.65
N LEU A 306 -10.12 5.30 -23.00
CA LEU A 306 -11.24 6.13 -23.44
C LEU A 306 -10.91 6.86 -24.74
N ARG A 307 -9.71 7.43 -24.85
CA ARG A 307 -9.27 8.14 -26.06
C ARG A 307 -9.26 7.20 -27.28
N GLY A 308 -8.71 6.00 -27.14
CA GLY A 308 -8.61 5.03 -28.25
C GLY A 308 -9.97 4.50 -28.74
N LYS A 309 -10.93 4.30 -27.83
CA LYS A 309 -12.26 3.77 -28.17
C LYS A 309 -13.26 4.82 -28.63
N VAL A 310 -13.10 6.07 -28.19
CA VAL A 310 -13.92 7.19 -28.67
C VAL A 310 -13.54 7.59 -30.09
N THR A 311 -12.27 7.45 -30.49
CA THR A 311 -11.82 7.71 -31.87
C THR A 311 -12.21 6.60 -32.85
N SER A 312 -12.23 5.34 -32.43
CA SER A 312 -12.64 4.22 -33.31
C SER A 312 -14.14 4.18 -33.62
N GLY A 313 -14.96 4.99 -32.95
CA GLY A 313 -16.39 5.12 -33.20
C GLY A 313 -16.77 6.31 -34.11
N ALA A 314 -15.78 7.05 -34.64
CA ALA A 314 -16.03 8.23 -35.48
C ALA A 314 -15.94 7.96 -37.00
N ASP A 315 -15.43 6.80 -37.43
CA ASP A 315 -15.27 6.43 -38.84
C ASP A 315 -16.25 5.33 -39.30
N GLY A 316 -17.44 5.29 -38.70
CA GLY A 316 -18.45 4.28 -39.02
C GLY A 316 -19.86 4.84 -38.90
N ILE A 317 -20.22 5.66 -39.89
CA ILE A 317 -21.54 6.01 -40.48
C ILE A 317 -21.52 7.49 -40.90
#